data_AF-A0A661WWV0-F1
#
_entry.id   AF-A0A661WWV0-F1
#
_cell.length_a   1.000
_cell.length_b   1.000
_cell.length_c   1.000
_cell.angle_alpha   90.00
_cell.angle_beta   90.00
_cell.angle_gamma   90.00
#
_symmetry.space_group_name_H-M   'P 1'
#
loop_
_entity.id
_entity.type
_entity.pdbx_description
1 polymer ?
#
loop_
_entity_poly.entity_id
_entity_poly.type
_entity_poly.pdbx_seq_one_letter_code
_entity_poly.pdbx_strand_id
1 'polypeptide(L)'
;MAFILLSTISINTAYSEKVESGNSINESNVIKTLTFPIPWGKMDADLSKEAIKIERYDMETVKMNISYEPYLIQFFPVSAEICLIDVPSWLSVIISTPRFYLQPREIKVIDIYLKVKEDVENGTQGLVKFEIKGENIFLPALLEIDSCYASLVTIKMG
;
A
#
# COMPACT_ATOMS: atom_id res chain seq x y z
N MET A 1 -17.07 -32.36 -2.04
CA MET A 1 -15.99 -31.97 -2.97
C MET A 1 -16.67 -31.50 -4.25
N ALA A 2 -16.81 -30.19 -4.44
CA ALA A 2 -17.55 -29.61 -5.56
C ALA A 2 -16.61 -28.69 -6.35
N PHE A 3 -16.36 -29.04 -7.61
CA PHE A 3 -15.66 -28.21 -8.57
C PHE A 3 -16.65 -27.19 -9.13
N ILE A 4 -16.38 -25.89 -8.98
CA ILE A 4 -17.09 -24.84 -9.69
C ILE A 4 -16.18 -24.34 -10.81
N LEU A 5 -16.62 -24.57 -12.04
CA LEU A 5 -16.03 -24.05 -13.27
C LEU A 5 -16.09 -22.52 -13.27
N LEU A 6 -14.94 -21.86 -13.21
CA LEU A 6 -14.79 -20.44 -13.51
C LEU A 6 -14.73 -20.27 -15.04
N SER A 7 -15.83 -19.84 -15.64
CA SER A 7 -15.85 -19.39 -17.03
C SER A 7 -15.14 -18.04 -17.11
N THR A 8 -14.07 -17.96 -17.90
CA THR A 8 -13.37 -16.72 -18.21
C THR A 8 -14.23 -15.85 -19.15
N ILE A 9 -14.52 -14.62 -18.75
CA ILE A 9 -15.10 -13.61 -19.64
C ILE A 9 -13.93 -12.90 -20.33
N SER A 10 -13.75 -13.13 -21.63
CA SER A 10 -12.78 -12.42 -22.46
C SER A 10 -13.47 -11.23 -23.12
N ILE A 11 -13.16 -10.00 -22.69
CA ILE A 11 -13.61 -8.78 -23.36
C ILE A 11 -12.55 -8.42 -24.41
N ASN A 12 -12.83 -8.71 -25.68
CA ASN A 12 -11.98 -8.33 -26.79
C ASN A 12 -12.31 -6.90 -27.23
N THR A 13 -11.50 -5.92 -26.81
CA THR A 13 -11.54 -4.57 -27.37
C THR A 13 -10.46 -4.47 -28.46
N ALA A 14 -10.86 -4.61 -29.72
CA ALA A 14 -9.94 -4.45 -30.85
C ALA A 14 -9.73 -2.96 -31.16
N TYR A 15 -8.55 -2.42 -30.84
CA TYR A 15 -8.09 -1.14 -31.38
C TYR A 15 -7.32 -1.41 -32.68
N SER A 16 -7.82 -0.86 -33.80
CA SER A 16 -7.15 -0.94 -35.11
C SER A 16 -6.30 0.30 -35.30
N GLU A 17 -4.99 0.17 -35.16
CA GLU A 17 -4.02 1.15 -35.62
C GLU A 17 -3.53 0.71 -37.00
N LYS A 18 -3.79 1.52 -38.03
CA LYS A 18 -3.27 1.27 -39.39
C LYS A 18 -1.80 1.69 -39.41
N VAL A 19 -0.89 0.74 -39.64
CA VAL A 19 0.47 1.02 -40.09
C VAL A 19 0.75 0.21 -41.35
N GLU A 20 1.13 0.93 -42.41
CA GLU A 20 1.46 0.43 -43.73
C GLU A 20 2.79 -0.34 -43.77
N SER A 21 2.82 -1.35 -44.64
CA SER A 21 3.96 -1.82 -45.44
C SER A 21 5.14 -2.52 -44.73
N GLY A 22 5.27 -3.83 -44.98
CA GLY A 22 6.55 -4.42 -45.39
C GLY A 22 7.03 -5.68 -44.65
N ASN A 23 7.04 -6.80 -45.38
CA ASN A 23 7.84 -8.02 -45.22
C ASN A 23 7.67 -8.97 -44.01
N SER A 24 7.40 -10.22 -44.40
CA SER A 24 7.54 -11.52 -43.74
C SER A 24 8.28 -11.58 -42.39
N ILE A 25 7.70 -12.32 -41.45
CA ILE A 25 8.15 -13.64 -40.95
C ILE A 25 7.07 -14.11 -39.94
N ASN A 26 6.82 -15.43 -39.88
CA ASN A 26 5.93 -16.09 -38.93
C ASN A 26 6.22 -15.68 -37.48
N GLU A 27 5.45 -14.75 -36.94
CA GLU A 27 5.32 -14.58 -35.50
C GLU A 27 3.95 -15.13 -35.11
N SER A 28 3.98 -16.25 -34.39
CA SER A 28 2.85 -16.71 -33.59
C SER A 28 2.18 -15.51 -32.96
N ASN A 29 0.89 -15.29 -33.24
CA ASN A 29 0.08 -14.30 -32.57
C ASN A 29 0.05 -14.61 -31.07
N VAL A 30 1.08 -14.18 -30.35
CA VAL A 30 1.07 -14.13 -28.89
C VAL A 30 0.12 -12.99 -28.60
N ILE A 31 -1.16 -13.35 -28.39
CA ILE A 31 -2.13 -12.46 -27.79
C ILE A 31 -1.56 -12.14 -26.41
N LYS A 32 -0.80 -11.04 -26.31
CA LYS A 32 -0.47 -10.43 -25.03
C LYS A 32 -1.77 -9.86 -24.51
N THR A 33 -2.52 -10.68 -23.78
CA THR A 33 -3.67 -10.19 -23.02
C THR A 33 -3.13 -9.19 -22.02
N LEU A 34 -3.30 -7.89 -22.32
CA LEU A 34 -3.16 -6.81 -21.35
C LEU A 34 -4.28 -7.02 -20.32
N THR A 35 -4.00 -7.85 -19.33
CA THR A 35 -4.91 -8.07 -18.23
C THR A 35 -4.67 -6.92 -17.27
N PHE A 36 -5.55 -5.93 -17.31
CA PHE A 36 -5.56 -4.90 -16.28
C PHE A 36 -5.95 -5.56 -14.95
N PRO A 37 -5.25 -5.25 -13.85
CA PRO A 37 -5.65 -5.74 -12.55
C PRO A 37 -7.10 -5.32 -12.26
N ILE A 38 -7.83 -6.21 -11.61
CA ILE A 38 -9.20 -6.00 -11.19
C ILE A 38 -9.13 -5.41 -9.78
N PRO A 39 -9.67 -4.19 -9.55
CA PRO A 39 -9.77 -3.63 -8.20
C PRO A 39 -10.57 -4.56 -7.31
N TRP A 40 -9.96 -5.05 -6.24
CA TRP A 40 -10.51 -6.11 -5.40
C TRP A 40 -10.75 -5.67 -3.95
N GLY A 41 -10.14 -4.57 -3.54
CA GLY A 41 -10.41 -3.91 -2.28
C GLY A 41 -9.44 -2.76 -2.05
N LYS A 42 -9.48 -2.20 -0.85
CA LYS A 42 -8.60 -1.09 -0.44
C LYS A 42 -8.06 -1.30 0.95
N MET A 43 -6.84 -0.80 1.16
CA MET A 43 -6.32 -0.57 2.51
C MET A 43 -6.92 0.72 3.08
N ASP A 44 -7.02 0.77 4.40
CA ASP A 44 -7.33 1.98 5.14
C ASP A 44 -6.40 2.09 6.35
N ALA A 45 -5.99 3.31 6.67
CA ALA A 45 -5.04 3.57 7.76
C ALA A 45 -5.37 4.88 8.47
N ASP A 46 -5.46 4.81 9.79
CA ASP A 46 -5.71 5.95 10.65
C ASP A 46 -4.65 6.05 11.75
N LEU A 47 -4.15 7.27 11.98
CA LEU A 47 -3.17 7.55 13.01
C LEU A 47 -3.87 8.07 14.26
N SER A 48 -3.54 7.49 15.41
CA SER A 48 -4.04 7.95 16.72
C SER A 48 -3.76 9.43 17.02
N LYS A 49 -2.79 10.03 16.32
CA LYS A 49 -2.46 11.46 16.37
C LYS A 49 -2.03 11.92 14.98
N GLU A 50 -2.55 13.06 14.53
CA GLU A 50 -2.10 13.70 13.28
C GLU A 50 -0.86 14.58 13.47
N ALA A 51 -0.60 15.00 14.71
CA ALA A 51 0.57 15.78 15.08
C ALA A 51 1.17 15.31 16.41
N ILE A 52 2.50 15.31 16.50
CA ILE A 52 3.21 14.95 17.72
C ILE A 52 4.42 15.84 17.98
N LYS A 53 4.63 16.14 19.26
CA LYS A 53 5.79 16.87 19.77
C LYS A 53 6.80 15.86 20.30
N ILE A 54 8.07 16.02 19.96
CA ILE A 54 9.12 15.06 20.31
C ILE A 54 10.26 15.82 20.98
N GLU A 55 10.59 15.46 22.22
CA GLU A 55 11.75 16.02 22.94
C GLU A 55 13.05 15.36 22.48
N ARG A 56 14.18 16.05 22.69
CA ARG A 56 15.51 15.65 22.17
C ARG A 56 15.94 14.24 22.58
N TYR A 57 15.61 13.83 23.80
CA TYR A 57 16.05 12.54 24.36
C TYR A 57 14.95 11.50 24.44
N ASP A 58 13.72 11.87 24.08
CA ASP A 58 12.56 11.00 24.21
C ASP A 58 12.29 10.21 22.94
N MET A 59 11.62 9.08 23.16
CA MET A 59 11.06 8.27 22.09
C MET A 59 9.56 8.35 22.21
N GLU A 60 8.94 8.91 21.19
CA GLU A 60 7.49 9.02 21.11
C GLU A 60 6.90 7.85 20.35
N THR A 61 5.69 7.43 20.75
CA THR A 61 4.97 6.35 20.10
C THR A 61 3.62 6.85 19.57
N VAL A 62 3.37 6.60 18.29
CA VAL A 62 2.08 6.84 17.64
C VAL A 62 1.52 5.50 17.18
N LYS A 63 0.25 5.24 17.46
CA LYS A 63 -0.44 4.04 16.97
C LYS A 63 -1.06 4.32 15.61
N MET A 64 -0.93 3.36 14.70
CA MET A 64 -1.58 3.35 13.39
C MET A 64 -2.54 2.16 13.33
N ASN A 65 -3.82 2.43 13.14
CA ASN A 65 -4.85 1.43 12.91
C ASN A 65 -4.92 1.16 11.42
N ILE A 66 -4.69 -0.08 10.99
CA ILE A 66 -4.71 -0.47 9.58
C ILE A 66 -5.80 -1.51 9.39
N SER A 67 -6.59 -1.35 8.32
CA SER A 67 -7.64 -2.28 7.94
C SER A 67 -7.67 -2.52 6.43
N TYR A 68 -8.43 -3.54 6.02
CA TYR A 68 -8.64 -3.92 4.63
C TYR A 68 -10.13 -4.13 4.39
N GLU A 69 -10.65 -3.47 3.36
CA GLU A 69 -12.03 -3.58 2.91
C GLU A 69 -12.07 -4.22 1.51
N PRO A 70 -12.57 -5.47 1.36
CA PRO A 70 -12.81 -6.07 0.05
C PRO A 70 -14.04 -5.46 -0.63
N TYR A 71 -14.00 -5.32 -1.96
CA TYR A 71 -15.13 -4.81 -2.74
C TYR A 71 -16.20 -5.86 -3.06
N LEU A 72 -15.85 -7.14 -2.97
CA LEU A 72 -16.73 -8.27 -3.29
C LEU A 72 -16.85 -9.24 -2.10
N ILE A 73 -17.86 -10.11 -2.15
CA ILE A 73 -18.26 -11.01 -1.07
C ILE A 73 -17.23 -12.15 -0.84
N GLN A 74 -16.18 -12.26 -1.67
CA GLN A 74 -15.09 -13.23 -1.43
C GLN A 74 -13.99 -12.63 -0.57
N PHE A 75 -13.73 -13.29 0.56
CA PHE A 75 -12.89 -12.83 1.66
C PHE A 75 -11.52 -13.49 1.62
N PHE A 76 -10.62 -13.02 0.75
CA PHE A 76 -9.22 -13.46 0.79
C PHE A 76 -8.43 -12.55 1.72
N PRO A 77 -7.60 -13.09 2.64
CA PRO A 77 -6.63 -12.28 3.36
C PRO A 77 -5.64 -11.62 2.40
N VAL A 78 -5.10 -10.50 2.85
CA VAL A 78 -4.06 -9.75 2.15
C VAL A 78 -2.76 -9.75 2.95
N SER A 79 -1.64 -9.69 2.26
CA SER A 79 -0.36 -9.29 2.83
C SER A 79 -0.30 -7.77 2.82
N ALA A 80 -0.13 -7.14 3.97
CA ALA A 80 0.02 -5.70 4.10
C ALA A 80 1.50 -5.35 4.30
N GLU A 81 1.94 -4.26 3.68
CA GLU A 81 3.27 -3.67 3.87
C GLU A 81 3.15 -2.17 4.13
N ILE A 82 3.82 -1.69 5.19
CA ILE A 82 3.94 -0.28 5.51
C ILE A 82 5.28 0.22 4.97
N CYS A 83 5.24 1.11 4.00
CA CYS A 83 6.39 1.79 3.44
C CYS A 83 6.51 3.21 4.00
N LEU A 84 7.70 3.58 4.43
CA LEU A 84 8.03 4.97 4.75
C LEU A 84 8.42 5.70 3.45
N ILE A 85 7.61 6.68 3.04
CA ILE A 85 7.78 7.40 1.77
C ILE A 85 8.58 8.67 1.94
N ASP A 86 8.37 9.37 3.05
CA ASP A 86 9.02 10.64 3.34
C ASP A 86 9.27 10.75 4.84
N VAL A 87 10.44 11.25 5.21
CA VAL A 87 10.85 11.46 6.59
C VAL A 87 11.84 12.62 6.67
N PRO A 88 11.67 13.54 7.64
CA PRO A 88 12.65 14.59 7.88
C PRO A 88 14.01 13.99 8.26
N SER A 89 15.11 14.55 7.74
CA SER A 89 16.48 14.03 7.97
C SER A 89 16.89 13.97 9.44
N TRP A 90 16.31 14.85 10.27
CA TRP A 90 16.57 14.94 11.70
C TRP A 90 15.80 13.92 12.55
N LEU A 91 14.89 13.16 11.94
CA LEU A 91 13.99 12.24 12.63
C LEU A 91 14.27 10.78 12.23
N SER A 92 14.29 9.89 13.22
CA SER A 92 14.27 8.44 13.02
C SER A 92 12.87 7.91 13.25
N VAL A 93 12.41 7.06 12.33
CA VAL A 93 11.08 6.43 12.38
C VAL A 93 11.28 4.92 12.32
N ILE A 94 10.70 4.19 13.27
CA ILE A 94 10.75 2.73 13.34
C ILE A 94 9.32 2.20 13.39
N ILE A 95 9.00 1.28 12.48
CA ILE A 95 7.70 0.62 12.40
C ILE A 95 7.83 -0.73 13.12
N SER A 96 7.04 -0.97 14.17
CA SER A 96 7.11 -2.19 15.00
C SER A 96 6.90 -3.48 14.21
N THR A 97 5.99 -3.48 13.24
CA THR A 97 5.71 -4.63 12.37
C THR A 97 5.38 -4.10 10.96
N PRO A 98 6.38 -3.96 10.08
CA PRO A 98 6.18 -3.33 8.77
C PRO A 98 5.48 -4.24 7.76
N ARG A 99 5.40 -5.56 8.01
CA ARG A 99 4.69 -6.53 7.17
C ARG A 99 3.87 -7.48 8.01
N PHE A 100 2.63 -7.71 7.63
CA PHE A 100 1.71 -8.60 8.34
C PHE A 100 0.56 -9.05 7.44
N TYR A 101 -0.12 -10.11 7.84
CA TYR A 101 -1.36 -10.53 7.17
C TYR A 101 -2.56 -9.85 7.81
N LEU A 102 -3.56 -9.55 7.00
CA LEU A 102 -4.81 -8.97 7.46
C LEU A 102 -6.00 -9.71 6.89
N GLN A 103 -6.91 -10.14 7.77
CA GLN A 103 -8.20 -10.67 7.36
C GLN A 103 -9.16 -9.53 7.01
N PRO A 104 -10.15 -9.76 6.13
CA PRO A 104 -11.22 -8.79 5.91
C PRO A 104 -11.90 -8.39 7.22
N ARG A 105 -12.10 -7.08 7.41
CA ARG A 105 -12.69 -6.47 8.63
C ARG A 105 -11.84 -6.59 9.91
N GLU A 106 -10.64 -7.15 9.83
CA GLU A 106 -9.67 -7.06 10.92
C GLU A 106 -9.09 -5.65 10.98
N ILE A 107 -8.85 -5.16 12.19
CA ILE A 107 -8.06 -3.94 12.41
C ILE A 107 -6.78 -4.35 13.12
N LYS A 108 -5.65 -4.07 12.48
CA LYS A 108 -4.33 -4.26 13.08
C LYS A 108 -3.82 -2.93 13.60
N VAL A 109 -3.40 -2.91 14.86
CA VAL A 109 -2.77 -1.74 15.47
C VAL A 109 -1.26 -1.92 15.42
N ILE A 110 -0.57 -0.95 14.82
CA ILE A 110 0.88 -0.95 14.65
C ILE A 110 1.46 0.25 15.38
N ASP A 111 2.46 0.01 16.23
CA ASP A 111 3.20 1.08 16.90
C ASP A 111 4.27 1.64 15.97
N ILE A 112 4.31 2.97 15.86
CA ILE A 112 5.30 3.78 15.15
C ILE A 112 6.13 4.52 16.19
N TYR A 113 7.42 4.22 16.25
CA TYR A 113 8.36 4.87 17.16
C TYR A 113 9.08 6.00 16.45
N LEU A 114 9.17 7.14 17.13
CA LEU A 114 9.74 8.37 16.59
C LEU A 114 10.80 8.87 17.56
N LYS A 115 11.98 9.20 17.04
CA LYS A 115 13.09 9.71 17.85
C LYS A 115 13.90 10.74 17.09
N VAL A 116 14.28 11.82 17.76
CA VAL A 116 15.19 12.81 17.18
C VAL A 116 16.58 12.18 17.03
N LYS A 117 17.13 12.25 15.81
CA LYS A 117 18.46 11.74 15.45
C LYS A 117 19.51 12.86 15.44
N GLU A 118 19.10 14.06 15.01
CA GLU A 118 19.99 15.21 14.85
C GLU A 118 19.37 16.42 15.53
N ASP A 119 20.20 17.23 16.18
CA ASP A 119 19.73 18.43 16.85
C ASP A 119 19.34 19.50 15.84
N VAL A 120 18.05 19.82 15.84
CA VAL A 120 17.48 20.91 15.07
C VAL A 120 16.89 21.98 15.99
N GLU A 121 16.58 23.14 15.41
CA GLU A 121 15.98 24.25 16.15
C GLU A 121 14.65 23.84 16.78
N ASN A 122 14.41 24.30 18.01
CA ASN A 122 13.13 24.07 18.68
C ASN A 122 11.97 24.64 17.85
N GLY A 123 10.90 23.87 17.70
CA GLY A 123 9.76 24.21 16.85
C GLY A 123 9.90 23.80 15.38
N THR A 124 11.04 23.22 14.97
CA THR A 124 11.21 22.68 13.62
C THR A 124 10.14 21.63 13.35
N GLN A 125 9.41 21.81 12.25
CA GLN A 125 8.36 20.89 11.83
C GLN A 125 8.86 19.97 10.72
N GLY A 126 8.31 18.77 10.67
CA GLY A 126 8.61 17.79 9.65
C GLY A 126 7.42 16.89 9.39
N LEU A 127 7.23 16.51 8.13
CA LEU A 127 6.14 15.64 7.71
C LEU A 127 6.68 14.23 7.49
N VAL A 128 6.06 13.26 8.15
CA VAL A 128 6.33 11.84 7.92
C VAL A 128 5.19 11.28 7.10
N LYS A 129 5.49 10.59 5.99
CA LYS A 129 4.49 10.01 5.10
C LYS A 129 4.66 8.50 5.00
N PHE A 130 3.54 7.80 5.10
CA PHE A 130 3.47 6.35 4.97
C PHE A 130 2.59 6.00 3.77
N GLU A 131 2.96 4.93 3.08
CA GLU A 131 2.13 4.23 2.11
C GLU A 131 1.86 2.83 2.67
N ILE A 132 0.60 2.43 2.71
CA ILE A 132 0.19 1.10 3.16
C ILE A 132 -0.29 0.35 1.93
N LYS A 133 0.48 -0.66 1.53
CA LYS A 133 0.20 -1.52 0.38
C LYS A 133 -0.50 -2.77 0.83
N GLY A 134 -1.49 -3.20 0.05
CA GLY A 134 -2.07 -4.53 0.15
C GLY A 134 -1.69 -5.36 -1.06
N GLU A 135 -1.40 -6.64 -0.85
CA GLU A 135 -1.21 -7.61 -1.91
C GLU A 135 -2.10 -8.83 -1.65
N ASN A 136 -2.86 -9.24 -2.66
CA ASN A 136 -3.71 -10.42 -2.57
C ASN A 136 -2.85 -11.69 -2.55
N ILE A 137 -3.10 -12.59 -1.60
CA ILE A 137 -2.29 -13.82 -1.45
C ILE A 137 -2.56 -14.84 -2.56
N PHE A 138 -3.77 -14.86 -3.14
CA PHE A 138 -4.19 -15.91 -4.07
C PHE A 138 -3.88 -15.56 -5.53
N LEU A 139 -4.14 -14.32 -5.92
CA LEU A 139 -4.01 -13.86 -7.31
C LEU A 139 -3.41 -12.44 -7.35
N PRO A 140 -2.17 -12.25 -6.85
CA PRO A 140 -1.58 -10.92 -6.65
C PRO A 140 -1.47 -10.06 -7.92
N ALA A 141 -1.23 -10.69 -9.07
CA ALA A 141 -1.11 -9.99 -10.35
C ALA A 141 -2.45 -9.66 -11.02
N LEU A 142 -3.56 -10.25 -10.54
CA LEU A 142 -4.89 -10.05 -11.12
C LEU A 142 -5.80 -9.25 -10.20
N LEU A 143 -5.66 -9.39 -8.88
CA LEU A 143 -6.54 -8.80 -7.88
C LEU A 143 -5.79 -7.70 -7.14
N GLU A 144 -5.99 -6.47 -7.60
CA GLU A 144 -5.32 -5.29 -7.03
C GLU A 144 -6.01 -4.84 -5.75
N ILE A 145 -5.20 -4.43 -4.79
CA ILE A 145 -5.65 -3.80 -3.56
C ILE A 145 -5.17 -2.36 -3.57
N ASP A 146 -6.11 -1.42 -3.56
CA ASP A 146 -5.79 0.00 -3.57
C ASP A 146 -5.00 0.34 -2.29
N SER A 147 -3.84 0.94 -2.47
CA SER A 147 -3.01 1.40 -1.36
C SER A 147 -3.62 2.64 -0.72
N CYS A 148 -3.31 2.87 0.56
CA CYS A 148 -3.69 4.12 1.24
C CYS A 148 -2.45 4.86 1.77
N TYR A 149 -2.65 6.13 2.09
CA TYR A 149 -1.60 7.01 2.57
C TYR A 149 -1.98 7.62 3.91
N ALA A 150 -1.02 7.65 4.83
CA ALA A 150 -1.17 8.32 6.12
C ALA A 150 -0.02 9.28 6.33
N SER A 151 -0.26 10.38 7.03
CA SER A 151 0.76 11.39 7.30
C SER A 151 0.70 11.89 8.73
N LEU A 152 1.87 12.13 9.30
CA LEU A 152 2.05 12.62 10.66
C LEU A 152 2.92 13.88 10.64
N VAL A 153 2.43 14.96 11.25
CA VAL A 153 3.24 16.14 11.52
C VAL A 153 4.05 15.91 12.78
N THR A 154 5.35 16.17 12.71
CA THR A 154 6.28 16.05 13.83
C THR A 154 6.86 17.42 14.13
N ILE A 155 6.96 17.75 15.42
CA ILE A 155 7.48 19.04 15.89
C ILE A 155 8.57 18.75 16.90
N LYS A 156 9.80 19.16 16.59
CA LYS A 156 10.91 19.05 17.54
C LYS A 156 10.70 20.02 18.69
N MET A 157 10.78 19.50 19.92
CA MET A 157 10.75 20.30 21.15
C MET A 157 12.16 20.42 21.76
N GLY A 158 12.34 21.43 22.61
CA GLY A 158 13.60 21.78 23.28
C GLY A 158 14.20 20.64 24.09
#